data_AF-A0A6B3HQ31-F1
#
_entry.id   AF-A0A6B3HQ31-F1
#
_cell.length_a   1.000
_cell.length_b   1.000
_cell.length_c   1.000
_cell.angle_alpha   90.00
_cell.angle_beta   90.00
_cell.angle_gamma   90.00
#
_symmetry.space_group_name_H-M   'P 1'
#
loop_
_entity.id
_entity.type
_entity.pdbx_description
1 polymer ?
#
loop_
_entity_poly.entity_id
_entity_poly.type
_entity_poly.pdbx_seq_one_letter_code
_entity_poly.pdbx_strand_id
1 'polypeptide(L)' 'TVIACIGPATAKTAEEHGLRVDVLSPEPSVHKLAEALSAFGAQRRDAAKEAGDPVTRPSERRPGARRRRTTT' A
#
# COMPACT_ATOMS: atom_id res chain seq x y z
N THR A 1 4.85 2.88 2.80
CA THR A 1 4.70 1.50 2.30
C THR A 1 3.25 1.12 2.31
N VAL A 2 2.79 0.45 1.26
CA VAL A 2 1.43 -0.11 1.15
C VAL A 2 1.51 -1.60 1.48
N ILE A 3 0.63 -2.09 2.34
CA ILE A 3 0.59 -3.51 2.73
C ILE A 3 -0.75 -4.09 2.29
N ALA A 4 -0.69 -5.15 1.48
CA ALA A 4 -1.85 -5.85 0.98
C ALA A 4 -1.87 -7.29 1.51
N CYS A 5 -3.01 -7.74 2.01
CA CYS A 5 -3.20 -9.07 2.57
C CYS A 5 -4.20 -9.87 1.73
N ILE A 6 -3.85 -11.12 1.43
CA ILE A 6 -4.68 -12.02 0.59
C ILE A 6 -5.96 -12.49 1.30
N GLY A 7 -6.01 -12.39 2.62
CA GLY A 7 -7.18 -12.79 3.40
C GLY A 7 -7.13 -12.33 4.85
N PRO A 8 -8.24 -12.50 5.59
CA PRO A 8 -8.43 -11.93 6.92
C PRO A 8 -7.49 -12.53 7.97
N ALA A 9 -7.12 -13.81 7.85
CA ALA A 9 -6.17 -14.44 8.77
C ALA A 9 -4.79 -13.78 8.68
N THR A 10 -4.28 -13.57 7.46
CA THR A 10 -3.00 -12.86 7.24
C THR A 10 -3.06 -11.41 7.69
N ALA A 11 -4.20 -10.74 7.46
CA ALA A 11 -4.39 -9.36 7.91
C ALA A 11 -4.32 -9.24 9.43
N LYS A 12 -5.04 -10.11 10.15
CA LYS A 12 -5.01 -10.15 11.62
C LYS A 12 -3.60 -10.38 12.15
N THR A 13 -2.87 -11.35 11.60
CA THR A 13 -1.47 -11.59 12.00
C THR A 13 -0.58 -10.39 11.71
N ALA A 14 -0.75 -9.72 10.56
CA ALA A 14 0.00 -8.51 10.24
C ALA A 14 -0.27 -7.40 11.28
N GLU A 15 -1.54 -7.19 11.64
CA GLU A 15 -1.97 -6.22 12.66
C GLU A 15 -1.42 -6.55 14.05
N GLU A 16 -1.43 -7.84 14.46
CA GLU A 16 -0.82 -8.31 15.71
C GLU A 16 0.69 -8.01 15.78
N HIS A 17 1.36 -7.99 14.63
CA HIS A 17 2.77 -7.59 14.50
C HIS A 17 2.97 -6.07 14.29
N GLY A 18 1.92 -5.26 14.46
CA GLY A 18 1.98 -3.80 14.34
C GLY A 18 2.04 -3.28 12.91
N LEU A 19 1.72 -4.11 11.91
CA LEU A 19 1.60 -3.69 10.52
C LEU A 19 0.18 -3.19 10.24
N ARG A 20 0.07 -2.02 9.62
CA ARG A 20 -1.18 -1.50 9.05
C ARG A 20 -1.48 -2.23 7.75
N VAL A 21 -2.65 -2.83 7.65
CA VAL A 21 -3.17 -3.39 6.39
C VAL A 21 -3.91 -2.30 5.63
N ASP A 22 -3.51 -2.05 4.38
CA ASP A 22 -4.12 -1.03 3.51
C ASP A 22 -5.14 -1.62 2.55
N VAL A 23 -4.89 -2.86 2.11
CA VAL A 23 -5.68 -3.55 1.11
C VAL A 23 -5.95 -4.96 1.59
N LEU A 24 -7.22 -5.34 1.62
CA LEU A 24 -7.66 -6.71 1.88
C LEU A 24 -8.31 -7.26 0.61
N SER A 25 -7.87 -8.44 0.17
CA SER A 25 -8.53 -9.12 -0.96
C SER A 25 -9.92 -9.62 -0.53
N PRO A 26 -10.95 -9.49 -1.39
CA PRO A 26 -12.29 -10.01 -1.09
C PRO A 26 -12.32 -11.54 -1.04
N GLU A 27 -11.41 -12.19 -1.77
CA GLU A 27 -11.29 -13.63 -1.91
C GLU A 27 -9.81 -14.03 -1.83
N PRO A 28 -9.46 -15.24 -1.37
CA PRO A 28 -8.07 -15.70 -1.28
C PRO A 28 -7.52 -16.09 -2.66
N SER A 29 -7.40 -15.10 -3.56
CA SER A 29 -6.96 -15.24 -4.93
C SER A 29 -5.94 -14.16 -5.27
N VAL A 30 -4.85 -14.56 -5.94
CA VAL A 30 -3.80 -13.64 -6.39
C VAL A 30 -4.36 -12.59 -7.36
N HIS A 31 -5.27 -13.00 -8.24
CA HIS A 31 -5.88 -12.10 -9.22
C HIS A 31 -6.75 -11.04 -8.51
N LYS A 32 -7.57 -11.47 -7.54
CA LYS A 32 -8.40 -10.56 -6.74
C LYS A 32 -7.58 -9.60 -5.88
N LEU A 33 -6.47 -10.08 -5.32
CA LEU A 33 -5.54 -9.23 -4.58
C LEU A 33 -4.91 -8.16 -5.48
N ALA A 34 -4.48 -8.54 -6.69
CA ALA A 34 -3.91 -7.62 -7.66
C ALA A 34 -4.94 -6.57 -8.13
N GLU A 35 -6.18 -6.99 -8.41
CA GLU A 35 -7.30 -6.10 -8.72
C GLU A 35 -7.53 -5.09 -7.61
N ALA A 36 -7.67 -5.56 -6.36
CA ALA A 36 -7.90 -4.70 -5.19
C ALA A 36 -6.75 -3.70 -4.97
N LEU A 37 -5.50 -4.14 -5.12
CA LEU A 37 -4.33 -3.27 -5.01
C LEU A 37 -4.29 -2.21 -6.12
N SER A 38 -4.66 -2.59 -7.34
CA SER A 38 -4.74 -1.66 -8.48
C SER A 38 -5.81 -0.58 -8.26
N ALA A 39 -6.97 -0.96 -7.72
CA ALA A 39 -8.06 -0.05 -7.39
C ALA A 39 -7.66 0.93 -6.28
N PHE A 40 -7.03 0.44 -5.21
CA PHE A 40 -6.47 1.30 -4.16
C PHE A 40 -5.47 2.33 -4.72
N GLY A 41 -4.59 1.89 -5.63
CA GLY A 41 -3.66 2.77 -6.33
C GLY A 41 -4.35 3.84 -7.17
N ALA A 42 -5.42 3.48 -7.89
CA ALA A 42 -6.22 4.41 -8.68
C ALA A 42 -6.89 5.48 -7.79
N GLN A 43 -7.61 5.05 -6.75
CA GLN A 43 -8.25 5.96 -5.79
C GLN A 43 -7.25 6.93 -5.17
N ARG A 44 -6.06 6.44 -4.80
CA ARG A 44 -5.01 7.28 -4.22
C ARG A 44 -4.45 8.31 -5.21
N ARG A 45 -4.40 7.98 -6.51
CA ARG A 45 -4.02 8.96 -7.54
C ARG A 45 -5.11 10.00 -7.74
N ASP A 46 -6.37 9.60 -7.74
CA ASP A 46 -7.48 10.51 -7.95
C ASP A 46 -7.63 11.48 -6.77
N ALA A 47 -7.50 10.98 -5.54
CA ALA A 47 -7.44 11.83 -4.34
C ALA A 47 -6.28 12.84 -4.39
N ALA A 48 -5.11 12.45 -4.92
CA ALA A 48 -3.99 13.39 -5.09
C ALA A 48 -4.30 14.49 -6.11
N LYS A 49 -4.94 14.14 -7.24
CA LYS A 49 -5.39 15.14 -8.22
C LYS A 49 -6.39 16.11 -7.62
N GLU A 50 -7.37 15.61 -6.88
CA GLU A 50 -8.40 16.42 -6.21
C GLU A 50 -7.79 17.38 -5.18
N ALA A 51 -6.75 16.94 -4.45
CA ALA A 51 -5.99 17.79 -3.54
C ALA A 51 -5.06 18.80 -4.24
N GLY A 52 -4.91 18.73 -5.57
CA GLY A 52 -3.98 19.54 -6.35
C GLY A 52 -2.51 19.07 -6.26
N ASP A 53 -2.26 17.89 -5.70
CA ASP A 53 -0.93 17.31 -5.60
C ASP A 53 -0.47 16.74 -6.96
N PRO A 54 0.83 16.85 -7.30
CA PRO A 54 1.36 16.31 -8.55
C PRO A 54 1.35 14.77 -8.54
N VAL A 55 0.68 14.16 -9.53
CA VAL A 55 0.73 12.71 -9.77
C VAL A 55 2.07 12.35 -10.40
N THR A 56 3.00 11.88 -9.56
CA THR A 56 4.35 11.47 -9.97
C THR A 56 4.47 9.95 -10.10
N ARG A 57 5.29 9.50 -11.05
CA ARG A 57 5.75 8.11 -11.12
C ARG A 57 6.61 7.79 -9.90
N PRO A 58 6.62 6.53 -9.42
CA PRO A 58 7.46 6.15 -8.29
C PRO A 58 8.94 6.50 -8.46
N SER A 59 9.48 6.46 -9.69
CA SER A 59 10.86 6.84 -10.01
C SER A 59 11.13 8.35 -9.97
N GLU A 60 10.09 9.17 -10.16
CA GLU A 60 10.18 10.64 -10.11
C GLU A 60 10.07 11.17 -8.67
N ARG A 61 9.48 10.39 -7.77
CA ARG A 61 9.50 10.68 -6.35
C ARG A 61 10.95 10.60 -5.90
N ARG A 62 11.55 11.77 -5.62
CA ARG A 62 12.87 11.88 -4.99
C ARG A 62 12.89 10.85 -3.85
N PRO A 63 13.84 9.90 -3.80
CA PRO A 63 13.90 8.91 -2.74
C PRO A 63 14.24 9.63 -1.42
N GLY A 64 13.20 10.19 -0.80
CA GLY A 64 13.28 10.88 0.47
C GLY A 64 13.72 9.86 1.49
N ALA A 65 14.95 10.03 1.97
CA ALA A 65 15.55 9.33 3.09
C ALA A 65 15.07 7.88 3.24
N ARG A 66 15.74 6.95 2.55
CA ARG A 66 15.82 5.58 3.08
C ARG A 66 16.43 5.73 4.47
N ARG A 67 15.58 5.90 5.50
CA ARG A 67 15.96 6.14 6.89
C ARG A 67 16.79 4.94 7.28
N ARG A 68 18.10 5.08 7.16
CA ARG A 68 19.08 4.06 7.51
C ARG A 68 18.81 3.81 8.98
N ARG A 69 18.27 2.64 9.34
CA ARG A 69 18.19 2.21 10.74
C ARG A 69 19.62 2.28 11.26
N THR A 70 19.93 3.31 12.05
CA THR A 70 21.12 3.34 12.88
C THR A 70 20.95 2.22 13.88
N THR A 71 21.66 1.12 13.64
CA THR A 71 21.95 0.12 14.66
C THR A 71 22.92 0.75 15.64
N THR A 72 22.44 1.00 16.85
CA THR A 72 23.22 1.15 18.08
C THR A 72 22.52 0.25 19.09
#